data_AF-A0A1E7M1D7-F1
#
_entry.id   AF-A0A1E7M1D7-F1
#
_cell.length_a   1.000
_cell.length_b   1.000
_cell.length_c   1.000
_cell.angle_alpha   90.00
_cell.angle_beta   90.00
_cell.angle_gamma   90.00
#
_symmetry.space_group_name_H-M   'P 1'
#
loop_
_entity.id
_entity.type
_entity.pdbx_description
1 polymer ?
#
loop_
_entity_poly.entity_id
_entity_poly.type
_entity_poly.pdbx_seq_one_letter_code
_entity_poly.pdbx_strand_id
1 'polypeptide(L)'
;PRLADRARAAFLATALCGIAGATLASDTLRAPSPAAPATVRVYNAERACREQPDRRPGCSLGLAIDPTRPYTAENVVPTRVWHDDVLTTDCQIPHGELIIDEEDHRSTHWFRVHLPPHSGLPVTGLPAHSQPPPAAGLPVRSEPSVAWLPAVRTRERAAVPHCF
;
A
#
# COMPACT_ATOMS: atom_id res chain seq x y z
N PRO A 1 -56.51 -23.03 20.28
CA PRO A 1 -56.52 -24.43 20.75
C PRO A 1 -57.23 -25.36 19.74
N ARG A 2 -56.48 -26.07 18.89
CA ARG A 2 -56.96 -27.24 18.13
C ARG A 2 -55.82 -28.26 17.96
N LEU A 3 -56.11 -29.49 18.35
CA LEU A 3 -55.29 -30.70 18.36
C LEU A 3 -54.84 -31.08 16.94
N ALA A 4 -53.55 -31.37 16.74
CA ALA A 4 -52.95 -32.70 16.61
C ALA A 4 -53.54 -33.59 15.48
N ASP A 5 -52.73 -33.88 14.48
CA ASP A 5 -52.70 -35.24 13.95
C ASP A 5 -51.28 -35.66 13.58
N ARG A 6 -50.93 -36.88 14.01
CA ARG A 6 -49.63 -37.53 13.86
C ARG A 6 -49.78 -38.57 12.75
N ALA A 7 -49.02 -38.44 11.66
CA ALA A 7 -48.85 -39.53 10.71
C ALA A 7 -47.44 -40.13 10.84
N ARG A 8 -47.39 -41.42 11.15
CA ARG A 8 -46.20 -42.26 11.29
C ARG A 8 -45.75 -42.82 9.93
N ALA A 9 -44.45 -43.16 9.89
CA ALA A 9 -43.77 -44.19 9.09
C ALA A 9 -43.43 -43.82 7.62
N ALA A 10 -42.30 -44.24 7.03
CA ALA A 10 -41.49 -45.42 7.34
C ALA A 10 -39.99 -45.22 7.04
N PHE A 11 -39.16 -46.00 7.75
CA PHE A 11 -37.76 -46.24 7.45
C PHE A 11 -37.62 -47.06 6.16
N LEU A 12 -36.75 -46.63 5.25
CA LEU A 12 -36.17 -47.48 4.22
C LEU A 12 -34.65 -47.28 4.21
N ALA A 13 -33.97 -48.33 4.69
CA ALA A 13 -32.54 -48.51 4.57
C ALA A 13 -32.22 -49.05 3.17
N THR A 14 -31.27 -48.43 2.47
CA THR A 14 -30.65 -49.01 1.28
C THR A 14 -29.15 -48.71 1.25
N ALA A 15 -28.41 -49.76 1.63
CA ALA A 15 -27.17 -50.31 1.06
C ALA A 15 -26.06 -49.36 0.55
N LEU A 16 -24.88 -49.53 1.16
CA LEU A 16 -23.57 -49.12 0.66
C LEU A 16 -23.23 -49.76 -0.69
N CYS A 17 -22.70 -48.98 -1.61
CA CYS A 17 -21.72 -49.44 -2.60
C CYS A 17 -20.51 -48.51 -2.52
N GLY A 18 -19.37 -49.08 -2.10
CA GLY A 18 -18.09 -48.38 -2.01
C GLY A 18 -17.53 -48.09 -3.40
N ILE A 19 -17.07 -46.86 -3.58
CA ILE A 19 -16.15 -46.52 -4.67
C ILE A 19 -14.85 -46.10 -3.98
N ALA A 20 -13.90 -47.03 -3.95
CA ALA A 20 -12.51 -46.73 -3.63
C ALA A 20 -11.92 -45.96 -4.82
N GLY A 21 -12.22 -44.66 -4.90
CA GLY A 21 -11.50 -43.75 -5.78
C GLY A 21 -10.25 -43.28 -5.06
N ALA A 22 -9.10 -43.84 -5.42
CA ALA A 22 -7.80 -43.33 -4.98
C ALA A 22 -7.70 -41.85 -5.35
N THR A 23 -7.91 -40.96 -4.38
CA THR A 23 -7.51 -39.57 -4.52
C THR A 23 -6.00 -39.58 -4.53
N LEU A 24 -5.42 -39.56 -5.73
CA LEU A 24 -4.02 -39.20 -5.92
C LEU A 24 -3.84 -37.86 -5.25
N ALA A 25 -3.22 -37.88 -4.06
CA ALA A 25 -2.71 -36.71 -3.40
C ALA A 25 -1.75 -36.07 -4.40
N SER A 26 -2.23 -35.05 -5.10
CA SER A 26 -1.34 -34.14 -5.80
C SER A 26 -0.67 -33.35 -4.69
N ASP A 27 0.42 -33.91 -4.15
CA ASP A 27 1.47 -33.14 -3.48
C ASP A 27 2.13 -32.24 -4.54
N THR A 28 1.33 -31.34 -5.11
CA THR A 28 1.86 -30.07 -5.52
C THR A 28 2.34 -29.44 -4.24
N LEU A 29 3.66 -29.49 -4.00
CA LEU A 29 4.36 -28.47 -3.23
C LEU A 29 3.88 -27.14 -3.81
N ARG A 30 2.80 -26.60 -3.25
CA ARG A 30 2.36 -25.25 -3.53
C ARG A 30 3.48 -24.42 -2.92
N ALA A 31 4.46 -24.11 -3.75
CA ALA A 31 5.41 -23.05 -3.44
C ALA A 31 4.54 -21.90 -2.91
N PRO A 32 4.83 -21.37 -1.71
CA PRO A 32 4.05 -20.28 -1.18
C PRO A 32 4.01 -19.23 -2.28
N SER A 33 2.79 -18.93 -2.78
CA SER A 33 2.62 -17.79 -3.67
C SER A 33 3.28 -16.62 -2.95
N PRO A 34 4.19 -15.87 -3.60
CA PRO A 34 4.77 -14.69 -2.96
C PRO A 34 3.59 -13.87 -2.44
N ALA A 35 3.61 -13.61 -1.13
CA ALA A 35 2.55 -12.83 -0.51
C ALA A 35 2.41 -11.53 -1.32
N ALA A 36 1.18 -11.13 -1.62
CA ALA A 36 0.95 -9.87 -2.30
C ALA A 36 1.64 -8.76 -1.50
N PRO A 37 2.36 -7.84 -2.18
CA PRO A 37 3.03 -6.75 -1.49
C PRO A 37 2.00 -5.96 -0.67
N ALA A 38 2.33 -5.67 0.59
CA ALA A 38 1.48 -4.88 1.44
C ALA A 38 1.35 -3.46 0.90
N THR A 39 0.18 -2.86 1.05
CA THR A 39 -0.11 -1.51 0.53
C THR A 39 -0.68 -0.60 1.60
N VAL A 40 -0.48 0.70 1.39
CA VAL A 40 -1.15 1.77 2.13
C VAL A 40 -1.78 2.73 1.14
N ARG A 41 -2.97 3.25 1.46
CA ARG A 41 -3.60 4.30 0.68
C ARG A 41 -3.29 5.65 1.30
N VAL A 42 -2.83 6.58 0.49
CA VAL A 42 -2.52 7.95 0.92
C VAL A 42 -3.80 8.71 1.24
N TYR A 43 -3.79 9.39 2.38
CA TYR A 43 -4.91 10.17 2.88
C TYR A 43 -4.51 11.61 3.15
N ASN A 44 -5.23 12.54 2.53
CA ASN A 44 -5.12 13.96 2.83
C ASN A 44 -6.24 14.37 3.80
N ALA A 45 -5.88 14.96 4.94
CA ALA A 45 -6.84 15.41 5.95
C ALA A 45 -7.62 16.67 5.51
N GLU A 46 -7.17 17.38 4.49
CA GLU A 46 -7.94 18.48 3.91
C GLU A 46 -9.04 18.00 2.97
N ARG A 47 -10.30 18.23 3.34
CA ARG A 47 -11.48 17.80 2.55
C ARG A 47 -11.47 18.29 1.11
N ALA A 48 -11.07 19.54 0.87
CA ALA A 48 -10.99 20.11 -0.47
C ALA A 48 -10.01 19.35 -1.38
N CYS A 49 -8.91 18.83 -0.81
CA CYS A 49 -7.94 18.03 -1.55
C CYS A 49 -8.40 16.58 -1.75
N ARG A 50 -9.36 16.09 -0.96
CA ARG A 50 -9.97 14.77 -1.18
C ARG A 50 -10.99 14.77 -2.29
N GLU A 51 -11.80 15.82 -2.35
CA GLU A 51 -12.90 15.95 -3.31
C GLU A 51 -12.41 16.37 -4.71
N GLN A 52 -11.12 16.74 -4.86
CA GLN A 52 -10.54 17.16 -6.13
C GLN A 52 -9.79 15.99 -6.80
N PRO A 53 -10.25 15.51 -7.98
CA PRO A 53 -9.57 14.44 -8.70
C PRO A 53 -8.27 14.90 -9.41
N ASP A 54 -8.14 16.21 -9.63
CA ASP A 54 -6.96 16.77 -10.27
C ASP A 54 -5.81 16.83 -9.25
N ARG A 55 -4.70 16.16 -9.56
CA ARG A 55 -3.45 16.14 -8.77
C ARG A 55 -2.76 17.51 -8.71
N ARG A 56 -3.42 18.50 -8.11
CA ARG A 56 -2.91 19.86 -7.99
C ARG A 56 -1.66 19.87 -7.09
N PRO A 57 -0.64 20.68 -7.42
CA PRO A 57 0.59 20.74 -6.61
C PRO A 57 0.33 21.10 -5.14
N GLY A 58 -0.61 22.00 -4.86
CA GLY A 58 -0.98 22.40 -3.50
C GLY A 58 -1.67 21.32 -2.66
N CYS A 59 -2.19 20.25 -3.29
CA CYS A 59 -2.81 19.11 -2.61
C CYS A 59 -1.89 17.90 -2.48
N SER A 60 -0.61 18.07 -2.84
CA SER A 60 0.39 17.01 -2.71
C SER A 60 0.90 16.91 -1.27
N LEU A 61 1.24 15.69 -0.87
CA LEU A 61 1.87 15.39 0.40
C LEU A 61 3.35 15.04 0.18
N GLY A 62 4.17 15.48 1.12
CA GLY A 62 5.57 15.06 1.22
C GLY A 62 5.70 13.63 1.73
N LEU A 63 6.85 13.03 1.47
CA LEU A 63 7.28 11.78 2.10
C LEU A 63 8.61 12.05 2.79
N ALA A 64 8.73 11.65 4.05
CA ALA A 64 9.90 11.94 4.85
C ALA A 64 11.11 11.10 4.43
N ILE A 65 12.30 11.65 4.57
CA ILE A 65 13.57 10.94 4.37
C ILE A 65 13.88 10.09 5.61
N ASP A 66 13.74 10.67 6.79
CA ASP A 66 13.98 10.04 8.09
C ASP A 66 12.74 10.21 9.00
N PRO A 67 12.10 9.12 9.45
CA PRO A 67 10.88 9.18 10.24
C PRO A 67 11.13 9.58 11.70
N THR A 68 12.38 9.69 12.13
CA THR A 68 12.77 10.05 13.51
C THR A 68 13.20 11.52 13.63
N ARG A 69 13.14 12.27 12.52
CA ARG A 69 13.49 13.69 12.47
C ARG A 69 12.24 14.54 12.26
N PRO A 70 12.29 15.83 12.64
CA PRO A 70 11.20 16.77 12.39
C PRO A 70 10.72 16.74 10.93
N TYR A 71 9.40 16.81 10.74
CA TYR A 71 8.78 16.76 9.43
C TYR A 71 8.75 18.14 8.78
N THR A 72 9.89 18.52 8.19
CA THR A 72 10.12 19.82 7.54
C THR A 72 10.48 19.64 6.07
N ALA A 73 10.53 20.75 5.31
CA ALA A 73 10.85 20.75 3.89
C ALA A 73 12.25 20.17 3.57
N GLU A 74 13.17 20.20 4.52
CA GLU A 74 14.54 19.66 4.40
C GLU A 74 14.59 18.15 4.63
N ASN A 75 13.57 17.58 5.27
CA ASN A 75 13.46 16.15 5.57
C ASN A 75 12.43 15.45 4.66
N VAL A 76 12.10 16.00 3.49
CA VAL A 76 11.20 15.36 2.53
C VAL A 76 11.89 15.09 1.20
N VAL A 77 11.60 13.92 0.60
CA VAL A 77 12.07 13.60 -0.75
C VAL A 77 11.40 14.54 -1.77
N PRO A 78 11.98 14.74 -2.97
CA PRO A 78 11.34 15.56 -4.02
C PRO A 78 10.04 14.96 -4.57
N THR A 79 9.93 13.63 -4.57
CA THR A 79 8.71 12.93 -5.01
C THR A 79 7.51 13.34 -4.15
N ARG A 80 6.36 13.48 -4.80
CA ARG A 80 5.09 13.91 -4.21
C ARG A 80 4.05 12.82 -4.40
N VAL A 81 3.11 12.74 -3.47
CA VAL A 81 1.97 11.81 -3.53
C VAL A 81 0.67 12.56 -3.28
N TRP A 82 -0.43 12.02 -3.76
CA TRP A 82 -1.76 12.62 -3.68
C TRP A 82 -2.73 11.69 -2.94
N HIS A 83 -3.88 12.23 -2.55
CA HIS A 83 -4.95 11.42 -1.98
C HIS A 83 -5.30 10.25 -2.90
N ASP A 84 -5.60 9.11 -2.30
CA ASP A 84 -5.92 7.83 -2.94
C ASP A 84 -4.78 7.16 -3.72
N ASP A 85 -3.58 7.76 -3.75
CA ASP A 85 -2.39 7.05 -4.20
C ASP A 85 -2.19 5.79 -3.36
N VAL A 86 -1.96 4.66 -4.05
CA VAL A 86 -1.67 3.38 -3.41
C VAL A 86 -0.16 3.16 -3.49
N LEU A 87 0.48 3.05 -2.32
CA LEU A 87 1.92 2.84 -2.21
C LEU A 87 2.19 1.45 -1.64
N THR A 88 3.20 0.78 -2.20
CA THR A 88 3.73 -0.45 -1.61
C THR A 88 4.50 -0.11 -0.34
N THR A 89 4.29 -0.89 0.71
CA THR A 89 4.99 -0.77 1.99
C THR A 89 5.55 -2.12 2.42
N ASP A 90 6.69 -2.10 3.09
CA ASP A 90 7.37 -3.30 3.57
C ASP A 90 7.34 -3.42 5.10
N CYS A 91 7.45 -2.31 5.83
CA CYS A 91 7.45 -2.30 7.30
C CYS A 91 6.97 -0.96 7.89
N GLN A 92 6.74 -0.93 9.20
CA GLN A 92 6.40 0.27 9.96
C GLN A 92 7.35 0.51 11.14
N ILE A 93 7.51 1.76 11.56
CA ILE A 93 8.16 2.14 12.84
C ILE A 93 7.10 2.76 13.76
N PRO A 94 6.90 2.25 14.98
CA PRO A 94 5.88 2.77 15.91
C PRO A 94 6.30 4.03 16.69
N HIS A 95 7.60 4.33 16.74
CA HIS A 95 8.18 5.38 17.59
C HIS A 95 9.00 6.41 16.78
N GLY A 96 8.43 6.93 15.69
CA GLY A 96 9.01 8.05 14.96
C GLY A 96 8.58 9.41 15.52
N GLU A 97 8.94 10.46 14.79
CA GLU A 97 8.53 11.83 15.05
C GLU A 97 7.00 11.92 15.12
N LEU A 98 6.50 12.67 16.10
CA LEU A 98 5.06 12.87 16.27
C LEU A 98 4.53 13.80 15.19
N ILE A 99 3.54 13.32 14.43
CA ILE A 99 2.82 14.15 13.46
C ILE A 99 1.41 14.41 13.94
N ILE A 100 0.99 15.67 13.77
CA ILE A 100 -0.38 16.13 13.93
C ILE A 100 -0.86 16.55 12.53
N ASP A 101 -2.01 16.04 12.08
CA ASP A 101 -2.61 16.47 10.82
C ASP A 101 -3.50 17.70 11.00
N GLU A 102 -4.06 18.19 9.88
CA GLU A 102 -4.94 19.36 9.86
C GLU A 102 -6.30 19.12 10.56
N GLU A 103 -6.63 17.88 10.89
CA GLU A 103 -7.84 17.45 11.62
C GLU A 103 -7.50 17.07 13.10
N ASP A 104 -6.34 17.47 13.61
CA ASP A 104 -5.83 17.21 14.97
C ASP A 104 -5.59 15.71 15.31
N HIS A 105 -5.55 14.81 14.32
CA HIS A 105 -5.15 13.43 14.56
C HIS A 105 -3.65 13.34 14.78
N ARG A 106 -3.24 12.44 15.66
CA ARG A 106 -1.85 12.32 16.13
C ARG A 106 -1.33 10.91 15.94
N SER A 107 -0.07 10.78 15.51
CA SER A 107 0.61 9.48 15.40
C SER A 107 2.11 9.60 15.45
N THR A 108 2.76 8.63 16.10
CA THR A 108 4.21 8.36 16.01
C THR A 108 4.51 7.17 15.11
N HIS A 109 3.49 6.54 14.50
CA HIS A 109 3.65 5.44 13.56
C HIS A 109 3.95 5.97 12.16
N TRP A 110 4.91 5.32 11.50
CA TRP A 110 5.37 5.63 10.15
C TRP A 110 5.47 4.37 9.31
N PHE A 111 5.09 4.46 8.03
CA PHE A 111 5.22 3.37 7.06
C PHE A 111 6.39 3.64 6.14
N ARG A 112 7.26 2.65 5.93
CA ARG A 112 8.27 2.69 4.87
C ARG A 112 7.58 2.38 3.55
N VAL A 113 7.64 3.29 2.60
CA VAL A 113 6.95 3.20 1.32
C VAL A 113 7.94 3.23 0.16
N HIS A 114 7.65 2.45 -0.86
CA HIS A 114 8.40 2.49 -2.11
C HIS A 114 7.94 3.67 -2.95
N LEU A 115 8.90 4.47 -3.41
CA LEU A 115 8.59 5.53 -4.35
C LEU A 115 8.30 4.90 -5.71
N PRO A 116 7.24 5.35 -6.42
CA PRO A 116 7.09 4.98 -7.82
C PRO A 116 8.38 5.41 -8.55
N PRO A 117 8.90 4.57 -9.46
CA PRO A 117 10.04 4.96 -10.27
C PRO A 117 9.68 6.29 -10.92
N HIS A 118 10.54 7.29 -10.75
CA HIS A 118 10.38 8.54 -11.46
C HIS A 118 10.28 8.13 -12.92
N SER A 119 9.13 8.39 -13.55
CA SER A 119 9.08 8.42 -14.99
C SER A 119 10.06 9.52 -15.36
N GLY A 120 11.33 9.15 -15.58
CA GLY A 120 12.28 9.94 -16.32
C GLY A 120 11.71 10.02 -17.72
N LEU A 121 10.63 10.78 -17.88
CA LEU A 121 10.17 11.19 -19.17
C LEU A 121 11.39 11.90 -19.75
N PRO A 122 11.91 11.44 -20.91
CA PRO A 122 12.70 12.32 -21.72
C PRO A 122 11.91 13.62 -21.85
N VAL A 123 12.56 14.77 -21.91
CA VAL A 123 11.89 15.99 -22.37
C VAL A 123 11.36 15.67 -23.78
N THR A 124 10.12 15.18 -23.86
CA THR A 124 9.46 14.81 -25.09
C THR A 124 9.06 16.12 -25.74
N GLY A 125 9.96 16.64 -26.56
CA GLY A 125 9.77 17.92 -27.24
C GLY A 125 11.06 18.54 -27.79
N LEU A 126 12.25 18.11 -27.35
CA LEU A 126 13.48 18.50 -28.03
C LEU A 126 13.90 17.43 -29.04
N PRO A 127 14.24 17.81 -30.28
CA PRO A 127 14.84 16.87 -31.21
C PRO A 127 16.16 16.34 -30.63
N ALA A 128 16.48 15.07 -30.88
CA ALA A 128 17.61 14.36 -30.26
C ALA A 128 18.97 15.07 -30.38
N HIS A 129 19.12 15.94 -31.38
CA HIS A 129 20.31 16.76 -31.65
C HIS A 129 20.45 17.99 -30.74
N SER A 130 19.38 18.37 -30.03
CA SER A 130 19.32 19.50 -29.08
C SER A 130 19.28 19.03 -27.63
N GLN A 131 19.17 17.72 -27.40
CA GLN A 131 19.22 17.16 -26.06
C GLN A 131 20.65 17.35 -25.54
N PRO A 132 20.86 18.03 -24.39
CA PRO A 132 22.18 18.12 -23.80
C PRO A 132 22.74 16.70 -23.65
N PRO A 133 24.03 16.45 -23.98
CA PRO A 133 24.64 15.20 -23.60
C PRO A 133 24.39 15.01 -22.09
N PRO A 134 24.02 13.79 -21.63
CA PRO A 134 23.89 13.54 -20.21
C PRO A 134 25.17 14.05 -19.57
N ALA A 135 25.06 14.98 -18.61
CA ALA A 135 26.20 15.69 -18.05
C ALA A 135 27.26 14.67 -17.62
N ALA A 136 28.29 14.50 -18.46
CA ALA A 136 29.31 13.52 -18.25
C ALA A 136 30.08 13.97 -17.01
N GLY A 137 29.82 13.31 -15.88
CA GLY A 137 30.56 13.54 -14.65
C GLY A 137 29.80 14.19 -13.49
N LEU A 138 28.48 14.44 -13.59
CA LEU A 138 27.69 14.64 -12.38
C LEU A 138 27.16 13.28 -11.91
N PRO A 139 27.40 12.86 -10.65
CA PRO A 139 26.72 11.68 -10.12
C PRO A 139 25.23 11.98 -10.21
N VAL A 140 24.47 11.17 -10.95
CA VAL A 140 23.02 11.09 -10.77
C VAL A 140 22.85 10.76 -9.30
N ARG A 141 22.41 11.75 -8.52
CA ARG A 141 22.15 11.54 -7.09
C ARG A 141 21.10 10.43 -7.07
N SER A 142 21.47 9.26 -6.57
CA SER A 142 20.54 8.15 -6.46
C SER A 142 19.39 8.64 -5.59
N GLU A 143 18.26 8.99 -6.22
CA GLU A 143 17.09 9.38 -5.48
C GLU A 143 16.68 8.19 -4.61
N PRO A 144 16.33 8.43 -3.34
CA PRO A 144 15.99 7.35 -2.45
C PRO A 144 14.80 6.59 -3.04
N SER A 145 14.94 5.28 -3.23
CA SER A 145 13.87 4.43 -3.76
C SER A 145 12.76 4.15 -2.73
N VAL A 146 12.98 4.59 -1.49
CA VAL A 146 12.07 4.47 -0.36
C VAL A 146 11.99 5.79 0.40
N ALA A 147 10.83 6.04 1.00
CA ALA A 147 10.61 7.16 1.89
C ALA A 147 9.62 6.76 2.99
N TRP A 148 9.22 7.72 3.83
CA TRP A 148 8.36 7.45 4.98
C TRP A 148 7.08 8.26 4.93
N LEU A 149 5.96 7.57 5.11
CA LEU A 149 4.63 8.17 5.17
C LEU A 149 4.09 8.11 6.61
N PRO A 150 3.75 9.23 7.25
CA PRO A 150 3.16 9.21 8.58
C PRO A 150 1.82 8.48 8.56
N ALA A 151 1.50 7.73 9.61
CA ALA A 151 0.25 6.97 9.63
C ALA A 151 -1.01 7.87 9.63
N VAL A 152 -0.95 9.11 10.14
CA VAL A 152 -2.06 10.08 10.00
C VAL A 152 -2.37 10.42 8.53
N ARG A 153 -1.41 10.19 7.61
CA ARG A 153 -1.57 10.35 6.16
C ARG A 153 -1.91 9.04 5.46
N THR A 154 -2.40 8.02 6.18
CA THR A 154 -2.82 6.74 5.59
C THR A 154 -4.24 6.35 5.95
N ARG A 155 -4.94 5.78 4.97
CA ARG A 155 -6.14 4.97 5.13
C ARG A 155 -5.86 3.54 4.67
N GLU A 156 -6.73 2.61 5.05
CA GLU A 156 -6.65 1.19 4.64
C GLU A 156 -5.24 0.61 4.87
N ARG A 157 -4.85 0.50 6.14
CA ARG A 157 -3.49 0.11 6.51
C ARG A 157 -3.33 -1.41 6.44
N ALA A 158 -2.42 -1.89 5.60
CA ALA A 158 -1.97 -3.27 5.68
C ALA A 158 -1.23 -3.52 7.01
N ALA A 159 -1.45 -4.69 7.61
CA ALA A 159 -0.65 -5.15 8.74
C ALA A 159 0.75 -5.52 8.22
N VAL A 160 1.74 -4.70 8.56
CA VAL A 160 3.15 -4.90 8.19
C VAL A 160 4.02 -5.11 9.43
N PRO A 161 5.13 -5.86 9.32
CA PRO A 161 6.05 -6.02 10.43
C PRO A 161 6.68 -4.70 10.85
N HIS A 162 7.27 -4.67 12.05
CA HIS A 162 8.10 -3.55 12.45
C HIS A 162 9.43 -3.56 11.68
N CYS A 163 9.90 -2.38 11.30
CA CYS A 163 11.27 -2.22 10.84
C CYS A 163 12.22 -2.47 12.03
N PHE A 164 13.40 -3.00 11.72
CA PHE A 164 14.47 -3.49 12.61
C PHE A 164 14.55 -2.86 14.01
#